data_AF-A0A6A1V4A0-F1
#
_entry.id   AF-A0A6A1V4A0-F1
#
_cell.length_a   1.000
_cell.length_b   1.000
_cell.length_c   1.000
_cell.angle_alpha   90.00
_cell.angle_beta   90.00
_cell.angle_gamma   90.00
#
_symmetry.space_group_name_H-M   'P 1'
#
loop_
_entity.id
_entity.type
_entity.pdbx_description
1 polymer ?
#
loop_
_entity_poly.entity_id
_entity_poly.type
_entity_poly.pdbx_seq_one_letter_code
_entity_poly.pdbx_strand_id
1 'polypeptide(L)'
;MAWRFQFRYESGKSDNLIFGPKLKSGEAGQTHLRLWSSFKENLDHFQNLAQGQSPKAGPSETNAALEFAVNSLKVENILVIGHSCCGGIRALMSMEDEADSSSFIRSWVVVGKNARLITKSAASNLSFDQQCRHCEKESVNHSLLNLLTYPWIEEKVAKGQLSVHGGYYDFVDCTFEKWTLDFESSNCEKNSRVAVKNRLYWC
;
A
#
# COMPACT_ATOMS: atom_id res chain seq x y z
N MET A 1 1.58 -2.42 -10.49
CA MET A 1 0.64 -3.19 -9.64
C MET A 1 -0.75 -2.57 -9.71
N ALA A 2 -1.81 -3.36 -9.64
CA ALA A 2 -3.15 -2.82 -9.40
C ALA A 2 -3.37 -2.75 -7.89
N TRP A 3 -3.10 -1.59 -7.31
CA TRP A 3 -3.41 -1.31 -5.91
C TRP A 3 -4.88 -0.90 -5.81
N ARG A 4 -5.65 -1.57 -4.96
CA ARG A 4 -6.95 -1.07 -4.53
C ARG A 4 -6.81 -0.47 -3.15
N PHE A 5 -7.06 0.82 -3.05
CA PHE A 5 -7.26 1.48 -1.76
C PHE A 5 -8.75 1.44 -1.42
N GLN A 6 -9.04 1.10 -0.18
CA GLN A 6 -10.39 1.19 0.35
C GLN A 6 -10.34 2.07 1.60
N PHE A 7 -11.06 3.19 1.55
CA PHE A 7 -11.21 4.11 2.66
C PHE A 7 -12.58 3.88 3.31
N ARG A 8 -12.62 3.85 4.64
CA ARG A 8 -13.87 3.83 5.41
C ARG A 8 -13.92 5.09 6.25
N TYR A 9 -15.01 5.84 6.10
CA TYR A 9 -15.37 6.94 6.99
C TYR A 9 -16.60 6.49 7.78
N GLU A 10 -16.50 6.43 9.09
CA GLU A 10 -17.63 6.18 9.98
C GLU A 10 -17.85 7.42 10.83
N SER A 11 -18.99 8.08 10.64
CA SER A 11 -19.42 9.17 11.52
C SER A 11 -20.02 8.58 12.80
N GLY A 12 -19.16 8.26 13.78
CA GLY A 12 -19.57 7.99 15.15
C GLY A 12 -19.72 6.50 15.54
N LYS A 13 -19.10 6.19 16.69
CA LYS A 13 -19.14 4.99 17.53
C LYS A 13 -18.64 3.66 16.93
N SER A 14 -17.72 3.09 17.70
CA SER A 14 -16.99 1.84 17.56
C SER A 14 -17.87 0.61 17.30
N ASP A 15 -17.20 -0.36 16.66
CA ASP A 15 -17.56 -1.77 16.44
C ASP A 15 -18.52 -2.05 15.27
N ASN A 16 -17.95 -2.44 14.12
CA ASN A 16 -18.28 -3.67 13.37
C ASN A 16 -17.53 -3.74 12.01
N LEU A 17 -16.56 -4.65 11.92
CA LEU A 17 -16.01 -5.15 10.65
C LEU A 17 -16.94 -6.24 10.11
N ILE A 18 -17.67 -5.95 9.03
CA ILE A 18 -18.63 -6.87 8.42
C ILE A 18 -18.01 -7.47 7.14
N PHE A 19 -17.62 -8.75 7.22
CA PHE A 19 -17.73 -9.68 6.10
C PHE A 19 -18.75 -10.75 6.50
N GLY A 20 -20.01 -10.53 6.12
CA GLY A 20 -21.15 -11.43 6.32
C GLY A 20 -22.35 -10.94 5.48
N PRO A 21 -23.24 -11.82 5.00
CA PRO A 21 -24.20 -11.48 3.96
C PRO A 21 -25.41 -10.68 4.49
N LYS A 22 -25.92 -9.81 3.61
CA LYS A 22 -27.12 -8.95 3.68
C LYS A 22 -27.02 -7.69 4.55
N LEU A 23 -26.75 -6.58 3.86
CA LEU A 23 -27.17 -5.24 4.29
C LEU A 23 -28.71 -5.22 4.38
N LYS A 24 -29.25 -4.97 5.58
CA LYS A 24 -30.59 -4.40 5.72
C LYS A 24 -30.52 -2.94 5.31
N SER A 25 -31.52 -2.51 4.56
CA SER A 25 -31.69 -1.16 4.04
C SER A 25 -31.79 -0.13 5.16
N GLY A 26 -30.89 0.87 5.15
CA GLY A 26 -31.02 2.09 5.94
C GLY A 26 -29.73 2.51 6.62
N GLU A 27 -29.20 3.65 6.18
CA GLU A 27 -28.22 4.52 6.85
C GLU A 27 -26.70 4.26 6.67
N ALA A 28 -25.97 5.39 6.58
CA ALA A 28 -24.56 5.62 6.25
C ALA A 28 -24.13 5.43 4.78
N GLY A 29 -23.96 6.56 4.08
CA GLY A 29 -23.43 6.61 2.71
C GLY A 29 -21.98 6.12 2.67
N GLN A 30 -21.76 4.96 2.04
CA GLN A 30 -20.43 4.48 1.71
C GLN A 30 -19.86 5.30 0.56
N THR A 31 -18.94 6.21 0.83
CA THR A 31 -18.13 6.85 -0.23
C THR A 31 -17.03 5.88 -0.65
N HIS A 32 -17.33 5.02 -1.63
CA HIS A 32 -16.33 4.15 -2.28
C HIS A 32 -15.49 4.98 -3.26
N LEU A 33 -14.33 5.48 -2.83
CA LEU A 33 -13.31 5.99 -3.74
C LEU A 33 -12.51 4.81 -4.30
N ARG A 34 -12.72 4.48 -5.57
CA ARG A 34 -11.89 3.51 -6.32
C ARG A 34 -10.72 4.27 -6.94
N LEU A 35 -9.52 4.05 -6.41
CA LEU A 35 -8.31 4.61 -6.99
C LEU A 35 -7.47 3.51 -7.60
N TRP A 36 -7.08 3.74 -8.84
CA TRP A 36 -6.13 2.93 -9.56
C TRP A 36 -4.85 3.74 -9.64
N SER A 37 -3.72 3.23 -9.13
CA SER A 37 -2.45 3.91 -9.35
C SER A 37 -1.23 3.02 -9.24
N SER A 38 -0.17 3.50 -9.86
CA SER A 38 1.20 3.09 -9.60
C SER A 38 1.74 3.94 -8.44
N PHE A 39 2.23 3.30 -7.38
CA PHE A 39 2.94 3.98 -6.29
C PHE A 39 4.31 4.43 -6.77
N LYS A 40 4.40 5.53 -7.53
CA LYS A 40 5.71 6.12 -7.82
C LYS A 40 6.37 6.42 -6.47
N GLU A 41 7.56 5.87 -6.23
CA GLU A 41 8.37 6.15 -5.05
C GLU A 41 8.51 7.67 -4.94
N ASN A 42 7.77 8.27 -4.00
CA ASN A 42 7.59 9.72 -3.93
C ASN A 42 8.63 10.34 -2.99
N LEU A 43 9.82 9.73 -2.89
CA LEU A 43 10.92 10.27 -2.09
C LEU A 43 11.30 11.69 -2.55
N ASP A 44 11.07 11.98 -3.83
CA ASP A 44 11.43 13.24 -4.46
C ASP A 44 10.37 14.35 -4.31
N HIS A 45 9.13 14.08 -3.90
CA HIS A 45 8.09 15.12 -3.93
C HIS A 45 8.28 16.17 -2.82
N PHE A 46 8.51 15.74 -1.58
CA PHE A 46 8.59 16.65 -0.43
C PHE A 46 9.98 17.27 -0.24
N GLN A 47 11.05 16.58 -0.63
CA GLN A 47 12.41 17.14 -0.58
C GLN A 47 12.63 18.24 -1.64
N ASN A 48 12.02 18.12 -2.82
CA ASN A 48 12.20 19.08 -3.91
C ASN A 48 11.47 20.41 -3.68
N LEU A 49 10.36 20.42 -2.94
CA LEU A 49 9.65 21.65 -2.57
C LEU A 49 10.49 22.56 -1.66
N ALA A 50 11.30 21.98 -0.78
CA ALA A 50 12.23 22.73 0.08
C ALA A 50 13.45 23.28 -0.69
N GLN A 51 13.72 22.77 -1.90
CA GLN A 51 14.92 23.07 -2.69
C GLN A 51 14.63 23.84 -3.98
N GLY A 52 13.40 24.33 -4.18
CA GLY A 52 13.04 25.14 -5.35
C GLY A 52 13.12 24.40 -6.70
N GLN A 53 13.16 23.06 -6.68
CA GLN A 53 13.14 22.25 -7.89
C GLN A 53 11.69 21.98 -8.32
N SER A 54 11.42 22.01 -9.62
CA SER A 54 10.12 21.63 -10.15
C SER A 54 9.81 20.17 -9.79
N PRO A 55 8.57 19.83 -9.36
CA PRO A 55 8.21 18.45 -9.07
C PRO A 55 8.45 17.58 -10.31
N LYS A 56 9.38 16.62 -10.25
CA LYS A 56 9.64 15.69 -11.37
C LYS A 56 8.45 14.77 -11.69
N ALA A 57 7.40 14.79 -10.89
CA ALA A 57 6.11 14.18 -11.18
C ALA A 57 4.99 15.12 -10.70
N GLY A 58 4.04 15.43 -11.59
CA GLY A 58 2.82 16.16 -11.23
C GLY A 58 1.95 15.39 -10.22
N PRO A 59 0.89 16.02 -9.69
CA PRO A 59 -0.02 15.39 -8.74
C PRO A 59 -0.63 14.13 -9.38
N SER A 60 -0.40 12.96 -8.77
CA SER A 60 -1.05 11.72 -9.18
C SER A 60 -2.49 11.68 -8.65
N GLU A 61 -3.38 10.98 -9.34
CA GLU A 61 -4.77 10.78 -8.92
C GLU A 61 -4.85 10.17 -7.51
N THR A 62 -3.85 9.35 -7.14
CA THR A 62 -3.76 8.75 -5.81
C THR A 62 -3.27 9.71 -4.73
N ASN A 63 -2.35 10.61 -5.05
CA ASN A 63 -1.93 11.64 -4.09
C ASN A 63 -3.13 12.52 -3.73
N ALA A 64 -3.88 12.99 -4.74
CA ALA A 64 -5.05 13.83 -4.53
C ALA A 64 -6.11 13.14 -3.68
N ALA A 65 -6.35 11.86 -3.93
CA ALA A 65 -7.38 11.14 -3.21
C ALA A 65 -6.93 10.63 -1.82
N LEU A 66 -5.65 10.34 -1.62
CA LEU A 66 -5.08 10.12 -0.28
C LEU A 66 -5.20 11.40 0.57
N GLU A 67 -4.82 12.56 0.01
CA GLU A 67 -4.93 13.84 0.68
C GLU A 67 -6.38 14.15 1.04
N PHE A 68 -7.31 14.00 0.10
CA PHE A 68 -8.74 14.22 0.35
C PHE A 68 -9.27 13.27 1.44
N ALA A 69 -8.96 11.97 1.37
CA ALA A 69 -9.42 11.01 2.37
C ALA A 69 -8.89 11.33 3.79
N VAL A 70 -7.60 11.65 3.91
CA VAL A 70 -6.96 11.80 5.23
C VAL A 70 -7.11 13.22 5.80
N ASN A 71 -7.03 14.23 4.95
CA ASN A 71 -7.04 15.64 5.37
C ASN A 71 -8.42 16.28 5.28
N SER A 72 -9.27 15.89 4.33
CA SER A 72 -10.64 16.42 4.24
C SER A 72 -11.63 15.51 4.96
N LEU A 73 -11.66 14.22 4.63
CA LEU A 73 -12.61 13.27 5.25
C LEU A 73 -12.15 12.77 6.62
N LYS A 74 -10.88 12.92 7.00
CA LYS A 74 -10.35 12.47 8.30
C LYS A 74 -10.62 10.98 8.57
N VAL A 75 -10.45 10.13 7.54
CA VAL A 75 -10.57 8.68 7.71
C VAL A 75 -9.58 8.18 8.76
N GLU A 76 -9.96 7.13 9.49
CA GLU A 76 -9.16 6.54 10.56
C GLU A 76 -8.33 5.35 10.06
N ASN A 77 -8.62 4.82 8.87
CA ASN A 77 -8.02 3.59 8.36
C ASN A 77 -7.66 3.71 6.88
N ILE A 78 -6.43 3.29 6.53
CA ILE A 78 -6.00 3.05 5.14
C ILE A 78 -5.70 1.56 5.00
N LEU A 79 -6.26 0.92 3.97
CA LEU A 79 -5.97 -0.46 3.61
C LEU A 79 -5.41 -0.54 2.19
N VAL A 80 -4.18 -1.07 2.07
CA VAL A 80 -3.53 -1.38 0.79
C VAL A 80 -3.65 -2.87 0.52
N ILE A 81 -4.30 -3.25 -0.58
CA ILE A 81 -4.54 -4.65 -0.90
C ILE A 81 -3.71 -5.08 -2.11
N GLY A 82 -2.90 -6.12 -1.94
CA GLY A 82 -2.31 -6.93 -3.00
C GLY A 82 -3.13 -8.21 -3.21
N HIS A 83 -2.76 -9.00 -4.23
CA HIS A 83 -3.50 -10.22 -4.56
C HIS A 83 -2.62 -11.28 -5.22
N SER A 84 -3.06 -12.54 -5.17
CA SER A 84 -2.39 -13.64 -5.87
C SER A 84 -2.51 -13.53 -7.38
N CYS A 85 -1.63 -14.24 -8.09
CA CYS A 85 -1.57 -14.28 -9.55
C CYS A 85 -1.44 -12.87 -10.19
N CYS A 86 -0.73 -11.96 -9.53
CA CYS A 86 -0.60 -10.59 -10.01
C CYS A 86 0.28 -10.53 -11.26
N GLY A 87 -0.35 -10.36 -12.44
CA GLY A 87 0.36 -10.27 -13.71
C GLY A 87 1.43 -9.18 -13.76
N GLY A 88 1.23 -8.07 -13.03
CA GLY A 88 2.24 -7.01 -12.91
C GLY A 88 3.48 -7.42 -12.11
N ILE A 89 3.30 -8.17 -11.01
CA ILE A 89 4.42 -8.69 -10.23
C ILE A 89 5.11 -9.82 -10.97
N ARG A 90 4.34 -10.69 -11.64
CA ARG A 90 4.92 -11.73 -12.49
C ARG A 90 5.78 -11.13 -13.60
N ALA A 91 5.27 -10.10 -14.29
CA ALA A 91 6.04 -9.36 -15.28
C ALA A 91 7.31 -8.75 -14.69
N LEU A 92 7.22 -8.09 -13.51
CA LEU A 92 8.38 -7.55 -12.81
C LEU A 92 9.42 -8.62 -12.46
N MET A 93 8.99 -9.77 -11.93
CA MET A 93 9.89 -10.85 -11.51
C MET A 93 10.55 -11.55 -12.71
N SER A 94 9.86 -11.65 -13.84
CA SER A 94 10.39 -12.21 -15.10
C SER A 94 11.35 -11.28 -15.85
N MET A 95 11.48 -10.01 -15.46
CA MET A 95 12.37 -9.08 -16.15
C MET A 95 13.83 -9.42 -15.93
N GLU A 96 14.59 -9.43 -17.02
CA GLU A 96 16.05 -9.35 -17.00
C GLU A 96 16.48 -7.90 -16.71
N ASP A 97 17.59 -7.74 -16.01
CA ASP A 97 18.06 -6.43 -15.54
C ASP A 97 18.54 -5.53 -16.70
N GLU A 98 19.07 -6.13 -17.78
CA GLU A 98 19.69 -5.44 -18.92
C GLU A 98 18.78 -5.27 -20.16
N ALA A 99 17.49 -5.60 -20.07
CA ALA A 99 16.59 -5.53 -21.22
C ALA A 99 16.13 -4.08 -21.54
N ASP A 100 16.04 -3.77 -22.84
CA ASP A 100 15.69 -2.47 -23.41
C ASP A 100 14.45 -1.82 -22.76
N SER A 101 14.56 -0.51 -22.50
CA SER A 101 13.63 0.29 -21.70
C SER A 101 12.40 0.80 -22.47
N SER A 102 12.18 0.36 -23.71
CA SER A 102 11.17 0.91 -24.63
C SER A 102 9.72 0.52 -24.31
N SER A 103 9.49 -0.40 -23.36
CA SER A 103 8.15 -0.85 -22.98
C SER A 103 7.54 0.00 -21.86
N PHE A 104 6.38 0.61 -22.13
CA PHE A 104 5.58 1.31 -21.11
C PHE A 104 5.22 0.43 -19.91
N ILE A 105 5.01 -0.87 -20.13
CA ILE A 105 4.74 -1.84 -19.05
C ILE A 105 5.98 -2.00 -18.17
N ARG A 106 7.18 -2.05 -18.76
CA ARG A 106 8.45 -2.11 -18.01
C ARG A 106 8.62 -0.87 -17.14
N SER A 107 8.46 0.33 -17.72
CA SER A 107 8.52 1.58 -16.95
C SER A 107 7.50 1.60 -15.80
N TRP A 108 6.31 1.03 -16.02
CA TRP A 108 5.26 0.99 -15.00
C TRP A 108 5.54 0.00 -13.86
N VAL A 109 6.05 -1.21 -14.14
CA VAL A 109 6.29 -2.23 -13.09
C VAL A 109 7.61 -2.05 -12.35
N VAL A 110 8.62 -1.40 -12.94
CA VAL A 110 9.95 -1.15 -12.32
C VAL A 110 9.84 -0.36 -11.01
N VAL A 111 8.73 0.34 -10.80
CA VAL A 111 8.35 0.94 -9.52
C VAL A 111 8.43 -0.06 -8.34
N GLY A 112 8.16 -1.35 -8.58
CA GLY A 112 8.32 -2.41 -7.56
C GLY A 112 9.71 -3.00 -7.43
N LYS A 113 10.75 -2.41 -8.03
CA LYS A 113 12.11 -2.97 -8.04
C LYS A 113 12.60 -3.35 -6.64
N ASN A 114 12.27 -2.55 -5.62
CA ASN A 114 12.70 -2.79 -4.24
C ASN A 114 12.06 -4.07 -3.68
N ALA A 115 10.77 -4.29 -3.92
CA ALA A 115 10.09 -5.54 -3.57
C ALA A 115 10.71 -6.75 -4.29
N ARG A 116 11.06 -6.60 -5.58
CA ARG A 116 11.77 -7.64 -6.35
C ARG A 116 13.15 -7.94 -5.77
N LEU A 117 13.93 -6.93 -5.40
CA LEU A 117 15.27 -7.11 -4.83
C LEU A 117 15.21 -7.83 -3.48
N ILE A 118 14.31 -7.41 -2.59
CA ILE A 118 14.07 -8.06 -1.30
C ILE A 118 13.65 -9.51 -1.52
N THR A 119 12.71 -9.76 -2.44
CA THR A 119 12.26 -11.11 -2.79
C THR A 119 13.41 -11.98 -3.31
N LYS A 120 14.21 -11.48 -4.27
CA LYS A 120 15.35 -12.22 -4.80
C LYS A 120 16.38 -12.56 -3.72
N SER A 121 16.51 -11.73 -2.68
CA SER A 121 17.36 -12.03 -1.54
C SER A 121 16.73 -13.06 -0.59
N ALA A 122 15.51 -12.81 -0.13
CA ALA A 122 14.85 -13.57 0.94
C ALA A 122 14.20 -14.90 0.48
N ALA A 123 13.90 -15.04 -0.82
CA ALA A 123 13.17 -16.17 -1.39
C ALA A 123 13.86 -16.79 -2.61
N SER A 124 15.18 -16.58 -2.77
CA SER A 124 15.98 -17.09 -3.91
C SER A 124 15.88 -18.60 -4.12
N ASN A 125 15.66 -19.36 -3.05
CA ASN A 125 15.57 -20.82 -3.05
C ASN A 125 14.16 -21.37 -3.35
N LEU A 126 13.15 -20.50 -3.50
CA LEU A 126 11.77 -20.91 -3.77
C LEU A 126 11.48 -21.01 -5.26
N SER A 127 10.39 -21.69 -5.62
CA SER A 127 9.93 -21.73 -7.02
C SER A 127 9.58 -20.33 -7.53
N PHE A 128 9.57 -20.13 -8.85
CA PHE A 128 9.26 -18.83 -9.44
C PHE A 128 7.88 -18.30 -9.00
N ASP A 129 6.86 -19.16 -8.92
CA ASP A 129 5.53 -18.75 -8.47
C ASP A 129 5.50 -18.40 -6.99
N GLN A 130 6.27 -19.11 -6.15
CA GLN A 130 6.43 -18.77 -4.74
C GLN A 130 7.18 -17.44 -4.55
N GLN A 131 8.19 -17.17 -5.37
CA GLN A 131 8.86 -15.87 -5.41
C GLN A 131 7.90 -14.76 -5.84
N CYS A 132 7.07 -14.98 -6.86
CA CYS A 132 6.03 -14.01 -7.25
C CYS A 132 5.07 -13.74 -6.08
N ARG A 133 4.57 -14.78 -5.41
CA ARG A 133 3.70 -14.66 -4.24
C ARG A 133 4.34 -13.88 -3.09
N HIS A 134 5.64 -14.10 -2.86
CA HIS A 134 6.40 -13.33 -1.88
C HIS A 134 6.51 -11.85 -2.30
N CYS A 135 6.87 -11.59 -3.55
CA CYS A 135 6.99 -10.24 -4.11
C CYS A 135 5.67 -9.46 -4.11
N GLU A 136 4.54 -10.14 -4.31
CA GLU A 136 3.20 -9.52 -4.19
C GLU A 136 2.99 -8.96 -2.78
N LYS A 137 3.31 -9.72 -1.73
CA LYS A 137 3.20 -9.26 -0.33
C LYS A 137 4.26 -8.19 0.00
N GLU A 138 5.49 -8.36 -0.46
CA GLU A 138 6.54 -7.36 -0.25
C GLU A 138 6.21 -6.02 -0.93
N SER A 139 5.55 -6.07 -2.08
CA SER A 139 5.08 -4.87 -2.74
C SER A 139 4.03 -4.14 -1.90
N VAL A 140 3.14 -4.86 -1.19
CA VAL A 140 2.17 -4.25 -0.27
C VAL A 140 2.93 -3.57 0.86
N ASN A 141 3.89 -4.26 1.47
CA ASN A 141 4.70 -3.72 2.57
C ASN A 141 5.43 -2.43 2.15
N HIS A 142 6.04 -2.42 0.96
CA HIS A 142 6.70 -1.23 0.42
C HIS A 142 5.72 -0.07 0.21
N SER A 143 4.51 -0.35 -0.26
CA SER A 143 3.45 0.65 -0.36
C SER A 143 3.04 1.23 1.00
N LEU A 144 2.98 0.40 2.06
CA LEU A 144 2.70 0.89 3.41
C LEU A 144 3.83 1.81 3.92
N LEU A 145 5.09 1.44 3.70
CA LEU A 145 6.24 2.29 4.04
C LEU A 145 6.21 3.60 3.25
N ASN A 146 5.84 3.56 1.97
CA ASN A 146 5.71 4.76 1.17
C ASN A 146 4.61 5.70 1.70
N LEU A 147 3.52 5.19 2.28
CA LEU A 147 2.51 6.04 2.94
C LEU A 147 3.10 6.84 4.11
N LEU A 148 4.07 6.28 4.84
CA LEU A 148 4.73 6.98 5.95
C LEU A 148 5.74 8.04 5.48
N THR A 149 6.01 8.15 4.18
CA THR A 149 6.84 9.25 3.63
C THR A 149 6.07 10.55 3.48
N TYR A 150 4.74 10.52 3.60
CA TYR A 150 3.89 11.70 3.63
C TYR A 150 3.83 12.25 5.07
N PRO A 151 4.36 13.45 5.37
CA PRO A 151 4.44 13.95 6.74
C PRO A 151 3.09 14.00 7.47
N TRP A 152 2.01 14.33 6.75
CA TRP A 152 0.66 14.39 7.30
C TRP A 152 0.03 13.00 7.55
N ILE A 153 0.51 11.94 6.89
CA ILE A 153 0.14 10.55 7.22
C ILE A 153 0.94 10.11 8.44
N GLU A 154 2.26 10.26 8.39
CA GLU A 154 3.17 9.87 9.48
C GLU A 154 2.74 10.49 10.81
N GLU A 155 2.48 11.81 10.84
CA GLU A 155 2.04 12.52 12.03
C GLU A 155 0.75 11.95 12.61
N LYS A 156 -0.24 11.63 11.76
CA LYS A 156 -1.52 11.05 12.20
C LYS A 156 -1.36 9.62 12.70
N VAL A 157 -0.50 8.82 12.08
CA VAL A 157 -0.16 7.46 12.53
C VAL A 157 0.54 7.53 13.89
N ALA A 158 1.53 8.41 14.05
CA ALA A 158 2.25 8.61 15.31
C ALA A 158 1.33 9.07 16.46
N LYS A 159 0.28 9.84 16.14
CA LYS A 159 -0.74 10.28 17.09
C LYS A 159 -1.83 9.23 17.37
N GLY A 160 -1.79 8.06 16.73
CA GLY A 160 -2.83 7.03 16.82
C GLY A 160 -4.17 7.45 16.20
N GLN A 161 -4.19 8.49 15.36
CA GLN A 161 -5.38 9.01 14.68
C GLN A 161 -5.65 8.34 13.33
N LEU A 162 -4.67 7.61 12.80
CA LEU A 162 -4.75 6.91 11.51
C LEU A 162 -4.04 5.56 11.64
N SER A 163 -4.73 4.49 11.28
CA SER A 163 -4.16 3.14 11.19
C SER A 163 -3.90 2.77 9.73
N VAL A 164 -2.74 2.18 9.46
CA VAL A 164 -2.33 1.76 8.11
C VAL A 164 -2.24 0.23 8.07
N HIS A 165 -2.89 -0.37 7.09
CA HIS A 165 -3.04 -1.82 6.98
C HIS A 165 -2.63 -2.33 5.61
N GLY A 166 -1.98 -3.50 5.60
CA GLY A 166 -1.79 -4.32 4.43
C GLY A 166 -2.85 -5.41 4.33
N GLY A 167 -3.21 -5.77 3.11
CA GLY A 167 -4.09 -6.88 2.80
C GLY A 167 -3.56 -7.69 1.62
N TYR A 168 -3.82 -8.98 1.61
CA TYR A 168 -3.49 -9.87 0.52
C TYR A 168 -4.65 -10.83 0.25
N TYR A 169 -5.23 -10.74 -0.93
CA TYR A 169 -6.31 -11.63 -1.36
C TYR A 169 -5.80 -12.75 -2.24
N ASP A 170 -6.02 -14.00 -1.85
CA ASP A 170 -5.70 -15.16 -2.66
C ASP A 170 -6.91 -15.59 -3.49
N PHE A 171 -6.83 -15.41 -4.81
CA PHE A 171 -7.86 -15.88 -5.75
C PHE A 171 -7.97 -17.40 -5.87
N VAL A 172 -6.89 -18.14 -5.56
CA VAL A 172 -6.87 -19.60 -5.71
C VAL A 172 -7.57 -20.25 -4.53
N ASP A 173 -7.17 -19.85 -3.33
CA ASP A 173 -7.70 -20.39 -2.08
C ASP A 173 -8.91 -19.60 -1.56
N CYS A 174 -9.29 -18.51 -2.23
CA CYS A 174 -10.34 -17.57 -1.83
C CYS A 174 -10.14 -16.96 -0.42
N THR A 175 -8.89 -16.85 0.04
CA THR A 175 -8.57 -16.35 1.39
C THR A 175 -8.19 -14.89 1.39
N PHE A 176 -8.39 -14.20 2.51
CA PHE A 176 -7.90 -12.84 2.72
C PHE A 176 -7.01 -12.78 3.96
N GLU A 177 -5.77 -12.34 3.79
CA GLU A 177 -4.84 -12.05 4.88
C GLU A 177 -4.78 -10.53 5.10
N LYS A 178 -4.96 -10.06 6.33
CA LYS A 178 -4.79 -8.65 6.71
C LYS A 178 -3.71 -8.52 7.77
N TRP A 179 -2.91 -7.46 7.71
CA TRP A 179 -1.99 -7.08 8.77
C TRP A 179 -1.99 -5.57 9.00
N THR A 180 -1.59 -5.14 10.19
CA THR A 180 -1.52 -3.72 10.57
C THR A 180 -0.07 -3.32 10.77
N LEU A 181 0.29 -2.17 10.24
CA LEU A 181 1.58 -1.56 10.49
C LEU A 181 1.55 -0.93 11.88
N ASP A 182 2.51 -1.31 12.70
CA ASP A 182 2.74 -0.72 14.00
C ASP A 182 3.94 0.21 13.94
N PHE A 183 3.69 1.47 14.27
CA PHE A 183 4.65 2.54 14.16
C PHE A 183 5.01 3.03 15.56
N GLU A 184 6.18 2.63 16.03
CA GLU A 184 6.71 3.15 17.28
C GLU A 184 7.62 4.34 16.96
N SER A 185 7.12 5.55 17.21
CA SER A 185 7.93 6.77 17.16
C SER A 185 8.79 6.84 18.43
N SER A 186 9.98 6.21 18.42
CA SER A 186 10.95 6.37 19.51
C SER A 186 11.42 7.82 19.57
N ASN A 187 11.10 8.51 20.67
CA ASN A 187 11.54 9.86 20.92
C ASN A 187 13.01 9.82 21.39
N CYS A 188 13.89 10.41 20.59
CA CYS A 188 15.37 10.45 20.66
C CYS A 188 16.09 9.48 19.68
N GLU A 189 16.82 10.11 18.74
CA GLU A 189 17.62 9.54 17.65
C GLU A 189 16.84 8.83 16.53
N LYS A 190 17.09 9.26 15.29
CA LYS A 190 16.36 8.93 14.06
C LYS A 190 16.46 7.43 13.70
N ASN A 191 15.70 6.59 14.38
CA ASN A 191 15.47 5.20 13.98
C ASN A 191 14.03 4.80 14.31
N SER A 192 13.08 5.29 13.50
CA SER A 192 11.70 4.84 13.55
C SER A 192 11.64 3.34 13.22
N ARG A 193 11.14 2.54 14.16
CA ARG A 193 10.96 1.10 13.98
C ARG A 193 9.55 0.84 13.47
N VAL A 194 9.48 0.26 12.27
CA VAL A 194 8.22 -0.21 11.69
C VAL A 194 8.11 -1.71 11.96
N ALA A 195 7.07 -2.11 12.67
CA ALA A 195 6.75 -3.50 12.91
C ALA A 195 5.41 -3.86 12.26
N VAL A 196 5.21 -5.15 11.98
CA VAL A 196 3.91 -5.67 11.52
C VAL A 196 3.24 -6.38 12.70
N LYS A 197 2.04 -5.94 13.09
CA LYS A 197 1.22 -6.57 14.14
C LYS A 197 -0.13 -7.04 13.58
N ASN A 198 -0.82 -7.89 14.34
CA ASN A 198 -2.21 -8.32 14.09
C ASN A 198 -2.44 -8.93 12.69
N ARG A 199 -1.66 -9.96 12.36
CA ARG A 199 -1.88 -10.74 11.14
C ARG A 199 -3.12 -11.63 11.32
N LEU A 200 -4.18 -11.33 10.59
CA LEU A 200 -5.46 -12.02 10.62
C LEU A 200 -5.71 -12.71 9.29
N TYR A 201 -6.24 -13.93 9.34
CA TYR A 201 -6.61 -14.72 8.17
C TYR A 201 -8.13 -14.92 8.16
N TRP A 202 -8.72 -14.70 6.98
CA TRP A 202 -10.13 -14.91 6.70
C TRP A 202 -10.26 -15.99 5.64
N CYS A 203 -11.10 -16.99 5.92
CA CYS A 203 -11.39 -18.15 5.07
C CYS A 203 -12.85 -18.10 4.62
#